data_AF-A0A3B8MUF0-F1
#
_entry.id   AF-A0A3B8MUF0-F1
#
_cell.length_a   1.000
_cell.length_b   1.000
_cell.length_c   1.000
_cell.angle_alpha   90.00
_cell.angle_beta   90.00
_cell.angle_gamma   90.00
#
_symmetry.space_group_name_H-M   'P 1'
#
loop_
_entity.id
_entity.type
_entity.pdbx_description
1 polymer ?
#
loop_
_entity_poly.entity_id
_entity_poly.type
_entity_poly.pdbx_seq_one_letter_code
_entity_poly.pdbx_strand_id
1 'polypeptide(L)' 'MEKFYTPEEIAENLKVSRKTIYNWIQDGHLKAVKIGHFWRIPESELKRLLKLDEEEK' A
#
# COMPACT_ATOMS: atom_id res chain seq x y z
N MET A 1 -3.27 -1.56 18.21
CA MET A 1 -1.99 -1.95 17.59
C MET A 1 -2.13 -1.73 16.09
N GLU A 2 -1.41 -0.77 15.53
CA GLU A 2 -1.35 -0.59 14.07
C GLU A 2 -0.55 -1.74 13.44
N LYS A 3 -1.13 -2.38 12.41
CA LYS A 3 -0.45 -3.40 11.62
C LYS A 3 0.31 -2.72 10.49
N PHE A 4 1.49 -3.24 10.20
CA PHE A 4 2.31 -2.80 9.07
C PHE A 4 2.49 -3.96 8.11
N TYR A 5 2.22 -3.70 6.84
CA TYR A 5 2.34 -4.67 5.76
C TYR A 5 3.58 -4.43 4.94
N THR A 6 4.07 -5.49 4.31
CA THR A 6 5.08 -5.39 3.26
C THR A 6 4.44 -5.01 1.93
N PRO A 7 5.22 -4.49 0.95
CA PRO A 7 4.72 -4.22 -0.39
C PRO A 7 4.18 -5.48 -1.09
N GLU A 8 4.72 -6.65 -0.75
CA GLU A 8 4.26 -7.94 -1.27
C GLU A 8 2.88 -8.30 -0.74
N GLU A 9 2.67 -8.21 0.57
CA GLU A 9 1.34 -8.44 1.17
C GLU A 9 0.29 -7.46 0.63
N ILE A 10 0.65 -6.18 0.48
CA ILE A 10 -0.26 -5.17 -0.08
C ILE A 10 -0.62 -5.51 -1.54
N ALA A 11 0.37 -5.91 -2.33
CA ALA A 11 0.16 -6.31 -3.72
C ALA A 11 -0.81 -7.49 -3.83
N GLU A 12 -0.68 -8.48 -2.95
CA GLU A 12 -1.60 -9.63 -2.89
C GLU A 12 -3.01 -9.23 -2.44
N ASN A 13 -3.14 -8.39 -1.41
CA ASN A 13 -4.43 -7.92 -0.92
C ASN A 13 -5.20 -7.12 -1.98
N LEU A 14 -4.50 -6.26 -2.73
CA LEU A 14 -5.07 -5.43 -3.78
C LEU A 14 -5.12 -6.14 -5.15
N LYS A 15 -4.61 -7.36 -5.25
CA LYS A 15 -4.46 -8.12 -6.50
C LYS A 15 -3.75 -7.33 -7.61
N VAL A 16 -2.80 -6.48 -7.25
CA VAL A 16 -1.99 -5.69 -8.19
C VAL A 16 -0.57 -6.21 -8.25
N SER A 17 0.17 -5.78 -9.28
CA SER A 17 1.59 -6.12 -9.40
C SER A 17 2.42 -5.40 -8.33
N ARG A 18 3.49 -6.06 -7.83
CA ARG A 18 4.48 -5.40 -6.94
C ARG A 18 5.00 -4.08 -7.53
N LYS A 19 5.20 -4.06 -8.86
CA LYS A 19 5.60 -2.86 -9.60
C LYS A 19 4.61 -1.70 -9.44
N THR A 20 3.31 -2.00 -9.44
CA THR A 20 2.26 -1.00 -9.19
C THR A 20 2.38 -0.42 -7.79
N ILE A 21 2.60 -1.25 -6.78
CA ILE A 21 2.82 -0.79 -5.41
C ILE A 21 4.05 0.12 -5.32
N TYR A 22 5.17 -0.28 -5.92
CA TYR A 22 6.37 0.58 -5.96
C TYR A 22 6.13 1.90 -6.69
N ASN A 23 5.42 1.89 -7.82
CA ASN A 23 5.04 3.10 -8.54
C ASN A 23 4.18 4.00 -7.66
N TRP A 24 3.16 3.48 -6.98
CA TRP A 24 2.33 4.28 -6.08
C TRP A 24 3.11 4.88 -4.91
N ILE A 25 4.12 4.17 -4.39
CA ILE A 25 5.02 4.72 -3.38
C ILE A 25 5.87 5.85 -3.97
N GLN A 26 6.37 5.70 -5.20
CA GLN A 26 7.18 6.72 -5.87
C GLN A 26 6.36 7.96 -6.28
N ASP A 27 5.15 7.79 -6.78
CA ASP A 27 4.23 8.87 -7.10
C ASP A 27 3.64 9.56 -5.85
N GLY A 28 3.76 8.92 -4.67
CA GLY A 28 3.18 9.43 -3.43
C GLY A 28 1.68 9.13 -3.26
N HIS A 29 1.10 8.29 -4.14
CA HIS A 29 -0.26 7.77 -3.98
C HIS A 29 -0.38 6.83 -2.77
N LEU A 30 0.67 6.07 -2.46
CA LEU A 30 0.72 5.15 -1.32
C LEU A 30 1.84 5.58 -0.37
N LYS A 31 1.49 5.95 0.87
CA LYS A 31 2.50 6.24 1.89
C LYS A 31 3.06 4.93 2.45
N ALA A 32 4.36 4.75 2.25
CA ALA A 32 5.14 3.70 2.85
C ALA A 32 6.25 4.31 3.71
N VAL A 33 6.52 3.69 4.86
CA VAL A 33 7.62 4.05 5.74
C VAL A 33 8.80 3.15 5.40
N LYS A 34 9.94 3.75 5.10
CA LYS A 34 11.18 3.02 4.86
C LYS A 34 11.86 2.72 6.20
N ILE A 35 11.96 1.45 6.55
CA ILE A 35 12.64 0.96 7.75
C ILE A 35 13.88 0.18 7.30
N GLY A 36 15.03 0.86 7.28
CA GLY A 36 16.27 0.33 6.75
C GLY A 36 16.18 0.03 5.25
N HIS A 37 16.25 -1.24 4.89
CA HIS A 37 16.09 -1.72 3.50
C HIS A 37 14.66 -2.15 3.17
N PHE A 38 13.77 -2.20 4.16
CA PHE A 38 12.40 -2.69 3.98
C PHE A 38 11.40 -1.53 3.93
N TRP A 39 10.39 -1.70 3.10
CA TRP A 39 9.23 -0.81 3.08
C TRP A 39 8.13 -1.40 3.96
N ARG A 40 7.51 -0.57 4.79
CA ARG A 40 6.41 -0.92 5.68
C ARG A 40 5.25 0.04 5.44
N ILE A 41 4.11 -0.50 5.08
CA ILE A 41 2.91 0.26 4.74
C ILE A 41 1.93 0.11 5.91
N PRO A 42 1.49 1.20 6.55
CA PRO A 42 0.53 1.11 7.64
C PRO A 42 -0.83 0.63 7.11
N GLU A 43 -1.52 -0.22 7.87
CA GLU A 43 -2.87 -0.71 7.54
C GLU A 43 -3.84 0.43 7.22
N SER A 44 -3.69 1.57 7.89
CA SER A 44 -4.50 2.77 7.65
C SER A 44 -4.44 3.26 6.21
N GLU A 45 -3.27 3.16 5.56
CA GLU A 45 -3.10 3.59 4.17
C GLU A 45 -3.68 2.55 3.19
N LEU A 46 -3.53 1.25 3.50
CA LEU A 46 -4.20 0.19 2.74
C LEU A 46 -5.73 0.36 2.79
N LYS A 47 -6.29 0.58 3.97
CA LYS A 47 -7.72 0.83 4.16
C LYS A 47 -8.19 2.08 3.42
N ARG A 48 -7.35 3.12 3.36
CA ARG A 48 -7.65 4.32 2.58
C ARG A 48 -7.73 4.03 1.10
N LEU A 49 -6.80 3.24 0.54
CA LEU A 49 -6.85 2.80 -0.86
C LEU A 49 -8.08 1.93 -1.14
N LEU A 50 -8.33 0.90 -0.32
CA LEU A 50 -9.50 0.02 -0.48
C LEU A 50 -10.83 0.78 -0.40
N LYS A 51 -10.92 1.85 0.40
CA LYS A 51 -12.11 2.69 0.49
C LYS A 51 -12.31 3.61 -0.71
N LEU A 52 -11.25 3.91 -1.47
CA LEU A 52 -11.34 4.77 -2.65
C LEU A 52 -11.90 4.02 -3.87
N ASP A 53 -11.70 2.70 -3.95
CA ASP A 53 -12.27 1.86 -5.01
C ASP A 53 -13.80 1.67 -4.91
N GLU A 54 -14.45 2.00 -3.77
CA GLU A 54 -15.92 1.99 -3.67
C GLU A 54 -16.59 3.27 -4.21
N GLU A 55 -15.84 4.21 -4.77
CA GLU A 55 -16.37 5.36 -5.53
C GLU A 55 -16.10 5.25 -7.04
N GLU A 56 -16.48 4.13 -7.66
CA GLU A 56 -16.98 4.17 -9.04
C GLU A 56 -18.50 3.91 -9.02
N LYS A 57 -19.26 5.01 -8.98
CA LYS A 57 -20.70 5.06 -9.18
C LYS A 57 -21.01 5.65 -10.55
#